data_AF-A0A6J3MD91-F1
#
_entry.id   AF-A0A6J3MD91-F1
#
_cell.length_a   1.000
_cell.length_b   1.000
_cell.length_c   1.000
_cell.angle_alpha   90.00
_cell.angle_beta   90.00
_cell.angle_gamma   90.00
#
_symmetry.space_group_name_H-M   'P 1'
#
loop_
_entity.id
_entity.type
_entity.pdbx_description
1 polymer ?
#
loop_
_entity_poly.entity_id
_entity_poly.type
_entity_poly.pdbx_seq_one_letter_code
_entity_poly.pdbx_strand_id
1 'polypeptide(L)'
;MPSAPRWWSSRAPAHPIPIPSRFYLSGDIGRWTSDGSITHLGRRDGLLKLDGNRINAAEVEQYAGKCLQPGDIVIVDVLNGELVAVMYLDGHLDNTTARDGAESQPCVWDATTDDTGSARAAAIAATVGASLPRYMVPSRFLLISHVPFTASRKVKRKAIRGFCQNFLAPQ
;
A
#
# COMPACT_ATOMS: atom_id res chain seq x y z
N MET A 1 1.14 10.82 23.07
CA MET A 1 0.29 11.76 22.30
C MET A 1 1.18 12.67 21.48
N PRO A 2 0.83 13.05 20.24
CA PRO A 2 1.71 13.86 19.41
C PRO A 2 1.89 15.25 20.02
N SER A 3 3.14 15.71 20.08
CA SER A 3 3.47 17.08 20.43
C SER A 3 2.93 18.05 19.38
N ALA A 4 2.79 19.34 19.76
CA ALA A 4 2.39 20.37 18.83
C ALA A 4 3.32 20.38 17.60
N PRO A 5 2.77 20.44 16.37
CA PRO A 5 3.59 20.43 15.18
C PRO A 5 4.55 21.62 15.15
N ARG A 6 5.79 21.40 14.69
CA ARG A 6 6.84 22.45 14.68
C ARG A 6 6.43 23.75 13.98
N TRP A 7 5.60 23.64 12.93
CA TRP A 7 5.08 24.79 12.19
C TRP A 7 4.08 25.64 12.99
N TRP A 8 3.47 25.09 14.05
CA TRP A 8 2.59 25.83 14.95
C TRP A 8 3.39 26.67 15.94
N SER A 9 4.48 26.11 16.46
CA SER A 9 5.39 26.78 17.40
C SER A 9 6.07 28.01 16.80
N SER A 10 6.33 28.01 15.49
CA SER A 10 7.01 29.10 14.78
C SER A 10 6.07 30.20 14.26
N ARG A 11 4.75 30.03 14.39
CA ARG A 11 3.73 30.92 13.78
C ARG A 11 3.03 31.83 14.77
N ALA A 12 3.51 31.95 16.00
CA ALA A 12 2.82 32.69 17.06
C ALA A 12 3.44 34.08 17.32
N PRO A 13 3.11 35.13 16.54
CA PRO A 13 2.91 36.45 17.09
C PRO A 13 1.49 36.52 17.67
N ALA A 14 1.38 36.72 18.99
CA ALA A 14 0.16 37.12 19.72
C ALA A 14 -1.18 36.67 19.12
N HIS A 15 -1.44 35.36 19.00
CA HIS A 15 -2.75 34.88 18.59
C HIS A 15 -3.74 35.07 19.77
N PRO A 16 -4.90 35.71 19.58
CA PRO A 16 -5.84 36.04 20.68
C PRO A 16 -6.53 34.85 21.34
N ILE A 17 -6.22 33.62 20.91
CA ILE A 17 -6.78 32.38 21.43
C ILE A 17 -5.65 31.66 22.19
N PRO A 18 -5.89 31.20 23.44
CA PRO A 18 -4.92 30.43 24.20
C PRO A 18 -4.38 29.28 23.36
N ILE A 19 -3.05 29.10 23.37
CA ILE A 19 -2.36 28.09 22.57
C ILE A 19 -3.00 26.72 22.90
N PRO A 20 -3.66 26.05 21.93
CA PRO A 20 -4.19 24.72 22.18
C PRO A 20 -3.01 23.78 22.42
N SER A 21 -2.97 23.19 23.61
CA SER A 21 -1.94 22.23 24.01
C SER A 21 -2.15 20.84 23.41
N ARG A 22 -3.28 20.63 22.73
CA ARG A 22 -3.70 19.33 22.16
C ARG A 22 -4.12 19.50 20.71
N PHE A 23 -3.60 18.63 19.86
CA PHE A 23 -3.94 18.55 18.44
C PHE A 23 -4.51 17.18 18.12
N TYR A 24 -5.56 17.14 17.29
CA TYR A 24 -6.05 15.90 16.72
C TYR A 24 -5.25 15.56 15.46
N LEU A 25 -4.62 14.39 15.44
CA LEU A 25 -3.91 13.90 14.27
C LEU A 25 -4.92 13.24 13.34
N SER A 26 -5.41 13.98 12.34
CA SER A 26 -6.40 13.45 11.39
C SER A 26 -5.85 12.32 10.53
N GLY A 27 -4.52 12.29 10.32
CA GLY A 27 -3.82 11.38 9.41
C GLY A 27 -3.98 11.74 7.94
N ASP A 28 -4.64 12.84 7.62
CA ASP A 28 -4.72 13.38 6.26
C ASP A 28 -3.50 14.25 5.95
N ILE A 29 -3.05 14.23 4.70
CA ILE A 29 -2.05 15.12 4.14
C ILE A 29 -2.80 16.21 3.39
N GLY A 30 -2.57 17.45 3.78
CA GLY A 30 -3.08 18.63 3.09
C GLY A 30 -1.96 19.56 2.66
N ARG A 31 -2.20 20.35 1.63
CA ARG A 31 -1.32 21.46 1.22
C ARG A 31 -2.12 22.75 1.21
N TRP A 32 -1.57 23.79 1.85
CA TRP A 32 -2.11 25.15 1.75
C TRP A 32 -1.91 25.70 0.35
N THR A 33 -2.96 26.31 -0.19
CA THR A 33 -2.93 27.09 -1.44
C THR A 33 -2.74 28.58 -1.14
N SER A 34 -2.41 29.36 -2.17
CA SER A 34 -2.15 30.80 -2.04
C SER A 34 -3.37 31.62 -1.62
N ASP A 35 -4.58 31.11 -1.84
CA ASP A 35 -5.85 31.71 -1.42
C ASP A 35 -6.23 31.38 0.03
N GLY A 36 -5.40 30.61 0.75
CA GLY A 36 -5.68 30.22 2.13
C GLY A 36 -6.68 29.07 2.27
N SER A 37 -6.94 28.29 1.21
CA SER A 37 -7.62 27.00 1.33
C SER A 37 -6.64 25.83 1.53
N ILE A 38 -7.15 24.63 1.87
CA ILE A 38 -6.34 23.42 2.01
C ILE A 38 -6.76 22.44 0.92
N THR A 39 -5.85 22.14 -0.01
CA THR A 39 -6.02 21.01 -0.94
C THR A 39 -5.74 19.71 -0.20
N HIS A 40 -6.73 18.82 -0.16
CA HIS A 40 -6.57 17.47 0.38
C HIS A 40 -5.75 16.60 -0.58
N LEU A 41 -4.61 16.08 -0.11
CA LEU A 41 -3.66 15.29 -0.91
C LEU A 41 -3.74 13.77 -0.64
N GLY A 42 -4.52 13.34 0.37
CA GLY A 42 -4.72 11.94 0.70
C GLY A 42 -4.39 11.63 2.16
N ARG A 43 -4.19 10.34 2.48
CA ARG A 43 -3.91 9.88 3.85
C ARG A 43 -2.44 9.48 4.01
N ARG A 44 -1.85 9.84 5.15
CA ARG A 44 -0.47 9.50 5.52
C ARG A 44 -0.32 8.01 5.88
N ASP A 45 -1.38 7.40 6.37
CA ASP A 45 -1.42 6.10 7.03
C ASP A 45 -1.85 4.93 6.11
N GLY A 46 -2.09 5.17 4.82
CA GLY A 46 -2.30 4.08 3.84
C GLY A 46 -3.58 3.26 4.04
N LEU A 47 -4.58 3.80 4.76
CA LEU A 47 -5.88 3.14 4.95
C LEU A 47 -6.62 3.02 3.62
N LEU A 48 -7.07 1.80 3.32
CA LEU A 48 -7.91 1.46 2.18
C LEU A 48 -9.39 1.48 2.59
N LYS A 49 -10.27 1.80 1.65
CA LYS A 49 -11.72 1.72 1.82
C LYS A 49 -12.28 0.60 0.96
N LEU A 50 -13.06 -0.30 1.57
CA LEU A 50 -13.74 -1.39 0.89
C LEU A 50 -15.06 -1.68 1.60
N ASP A 51 -16.18 -1.62 0.89
CA ASP A 51 -17.53 -1.90 1.42
C ASP A 51 -17.86 -1.18 2.75
N GLY A 52 -17.48 0.09 2.85
CA GLY A 52 -17.65 0.90 4.07
C GLY A 52 -16.65 0.60 5.19
N ASN A 53 -15.83 -0.44 5.07
CA ASN A 53 -14.78 -0.79 6.01
C ASN A 53 -13.51 0.04 5.76
N ARG A 54 -12.82 0.35 6.86
CA ARG A 54 -11.47 0.93 6.84
C ARG A 54 -10.46 -0.19 7.05
N ILE A 55 -9.66 -0.48 6.05
CA ILE A 55 -8.68 -1.54 6.07
C ILE A 55 -7.28 -0.91 6.21
N ASN A 56 -6.52 -1.37 7.20
CA ASN A 56 -5.13 -0.96 7.34
C ASN A 56 -4.24 -1.89 6.49
N ALA A 57 -3.84 -1.44 5.30
CA ALA A 57 -3.01 -2.23 4.40
C ALA A 57 -1.71 -2.69 5.07
N ALA A 58 -1.08 -1.82 5.88
CA ALA A 58 0.18 -2.14 6.55
C ALA A 58 0.03 -3.29 7.56
N GLU A 59 -1.14 -3.39 8.21
CA GLU A 59 -1.43 -4.50 9.12
C GLU A 59 -1.59 -5.82 8.35
N VAL A 60 -2.35 -5.82 7.26
CA VAL A 60 -2.49 -7.00 6.39
C VAL A 60 -1.12 -7.42 5.84
N GLU A 61 -0.32 -6.47 5.35
CA GLU A 61 1.04 -6.71 4.85
C GLU A 61 1.97 -7.27 5.93
N GLN A 62 1.84 -6.82 7.20
CA GLN A 62 2.63 -7.34 8.31
C GLN A 62 2.32 -8.82 8.58
N TYR A 63 1.05 -9.22 8.58
CA TYR A 63 0.68 -10.62 8.77
C TYR A 63 1.03 -11.47 7.54
N ALA A 64 0.80 -10.96 6.33
CA ALA A 64 1.22 -11.62 5.09
C ALA A 64 2.74 -11.81 5.03
N GLY A 65 3.51 -10.85 5.53
CA GLY A 65 4.97 -10.90 5.63
C GLY A 65 5.51 -12.09 6.42
N LYS A 66 4.72 -12.68 7.33
CA LYS A 66 5.11 -13.89 8.08
C LYS A 66 5.20 -15.14 7.19
N CYS A 67 4.56 -15.11 6.02
CA CYS A 67 4.59 -16.19 5.03
C CYS A 67 5.61 -15.93 3.93
N LEU A 68 6.33 -14.81 3.96
CA LEU A 68 7.26 -14.39 2.91
C LEU A 68 8.69 -14.88 3.20
N GLN A 69 9.45 -15.14 2.13
CA GLN A 69 10.88 -15.41 2.19
C GLN A 69 11.69 -14.11 2.08
N PRO A 70 12.96 -14.09 2.51
CA PRO A 70 13.82 -12.93 2.28
C PRO A 70 13.88 -12.57 0.79
N GLY A 71 13.56 -11.32 0.46
CA GLY A 71 13.50 -10.83 -0.93
C GLY A 71 12.09 -10.73 -1.51
N ASP A 72 11.13 -11.51 -0.98
CA ASP A 72 9.74 -11.41 -1.37
C ASP A 72 9.14 -10.07 -0.91
N ILE A 73 8.15 -9.58 -1.65
CA ILE A 73 7.40 -8.38 -1.32
C ILE A 73 5.90 -8.68 -1.46
N VAL A 74 5.10 -8.22 -0.50
CA VAL A 74 3.64 -8.19 -0.61
C VAL A 74 3.14 -6.76 -0.44
N ILE A 75 2.19 -6.38 -1.26
CA ILE A 75 1.51 -5.09 -1.22
C ILE A 75 0.03 -5.33 -1.26
N VAL A 76 -0.71 -4.70 -0.36
CA VAL A 76 -2.16 -4.82 -0.29
C VAL A 76 -2.79 -3.54 -0.81
N ASP A 77 -3.75 -3.67 -1.72
CA ASP A 77 -4.51 -2.56 -2.28
C ASP A 77 -5.95 -2.98 -2.59
N VAL A 78 -6.83 -2.00 -2.81
CA VAL A 78 -8.20 -2.25 -3.30
C VAL A 78 -8.27 -1.97 -4.79
N LEU A 79 -8.48 -3.02 -5.59
CA LEU A 79 -8.57 -2.96 -7.05
C LEU A 79 -9.94 -3.49 -7.48
N ASN A 80 -10.63 -2.77 -8.35
CA ASN A 80 -11.95 -3.14 -8.88
C ASN A 80 -13.00 -3.53 -7.81
N GLY A 81 -12.92 -2.93 -6.62
CA GLY A 81 -13.84 -3.22 -5.52
C GLY A 81 -13.49 -4.48 -4.72
N GLU A 82 -12.29 -5.02 -4.89
CA GLU A 82 -11.80 -6.20 -4.15
C GLU A 82 -10.51 -5.89 -3.40
N LEU A 83 -10.28 -6.55 -2.27
CA LEU A 83 -9.00 -6.49 -1.57
C LEU A 83 -8.02 -7.44 -2.25
N VAL A 84 -6.96 -6.88 -2.85
CA VAL A 84 -5.97 -7.62 -3.63
C VAL A 84 -4.63 -7.58 -2.94
N ALA A 85 -3.99 -8.74 -2.81
CA ALA A 85 -2.59 -8.86 -2.43
C ALA A 85 -1.74 -9.07 -3.69
N VAL A 86 -0.86 -8.12 -3.98
CA VAL A 86 0.11 -8.19 -5.06
C VAL A 86 1.44 -8.66 -4.49
N MET A 87 1.96 -9.75 -5.03
CA MET A 87 3.15 -10.44 -4.55
C MET A 87 4.25 -10.37 -5.60
N TYR A 88 5.47 -10.12 -5.14
CA TYR A 88 6.70 -10.41 -5.86
C TYR A 88 7.41 -11.50 -5.07
N LEU A 89 7.72 -12.61 -5.72
CA LEU A 89 8.41 -13.75 -5.12
C LEU A 89 9.82 -13.81 -5.73
N ASP A 90 10.84 -13.60 -4.91
CA ASP A 90 12.22 -13.55 -5.41
C ASP A 90 12.68 -14.95 -5.84
N GLY A 91 13.28 -15.04 -7.02
CA GLY A 91 13.74 -16.32 -7.60
C GLY A 91 12.62 -17.27 -8.07
N HIS A 92 11.37 -16.82 -8.07
CA HIS A 92 10.22 -17.64 -8.48
C HIS A 92 10.03 -17.72 -10.01
N LEU A 93 10.64 -16.79 -10.77
CA LEU A 93 10.67 -16.77 -12.23
C LEU A 93 12.10 -16.60 -12.70
N ASP A 94 12.35 -16.89 -13.99
CA ASP A 94 13.50 -16.37 -14.72
C ASP A 94 13.44 -14.82 -14.73
N ASN A 95 13.80 -14.20 -13.60
CA ASN A 95 13.99 -12.76 -13.42
C ASN A 95 15.25 -12.27 -14.16
N THR A 96 15.79 -13.08 -15.08
CA THR A 96 16.96 -12.83 -15.92
C THR A 96 16.75 -11.72 -16.94
N THR A 97 15.51 -11.23 -17.12
CA THR A 97 15.22 -10.11 -18.02
C THR A 97 14.57 -8.91 -17.31
N ALA A 98 15.17 -8.40 -16.23
CA ALA A 98 14.92 -7.01 -15.78
C ALA A 98 16.00 -6.43 -14.84
N ARG A 99 17.24 -6.96 -14.84
CA ARG A 99 18.35 -6.27 -14.18
C ARG A 99 18.87 -5.05 -14.96
N ASP A 100 18.48 -4.93 -16.22
CA ASP A 100 18.90 -3.82 -17.08
C ASP A 100 17.81 -2.76 -17.16
N GLY A 101 17.93 -1.73 -16.32
CA GLY A 101 17.73 -0.29 -16.60
C GLY A 101 16.52 0.25 -17.39
N ALA A 102 15.63 -0.56 -17.94
CA ALA A 102 14.50 -0.14 -18.73
C ALA A 102 13.24 -0.14 -17.85
N GLU A 103 12.42 0.90 -17.98
CA GLU A 103 11.05 0.98 -17.44
C GLU A 103 10.12 -0.04 -18.13
N SER A 104 10.51 -1.31 -18.20
CA SER A 104 9.66 -2.38 -18.66
C SER A 104 8.45 -2.48 -17.74
N GLN A 105 7.24 -2.58 -18.28
CA GLN A 105 6.05 -2.81 -17.46
C GLN A 105 6.14 -4.24 -16.87
N PRO A 106 5.87 -4.43 -15.57
CA PRO A 106 5.87 -5.75 -14.98
C PRO A 106 4.74 -6.55 -15.62
N CYS A 107 5.05 -7.80 -15.93
CA CYS A 107 4.02 -8.77 -16.24
C CYS A 107 3.23 -9.00 -14.95
N VAL A 108 1.91 -9.06 -15.06
CA VAL A 108 0.99 -9.36 -13.96
C VAL A 108 0.22 -10.61 -14.34
N TRP A 109 0.09 -11.55 -13.41
CA TRP A 109 -0.74 -12.73 -13.58
C TRP A 109 -1.37 -13.15 -12.26
N ASP A 110 -2.34 -14.05 -12.36
CA ASP A 110 -3.08 -14.58 -11.22
C ASP A 110 -2.20 -15.58 -10.46
N ALA A 111 -2.10 -15.44 -9.13
CA ALA A 111 -1.30 -16.35 -8.33
C ALA A 111 -1.81 -17.80 -8.38
N THR A 112 -3.08 -18.02 -8.75
CA THR A 112 -3.67 -19.36 -8.88
C THR A 112 -3.18 -20.13 -10.12
N THR A 113 -2.57 -19.46 -11.11
CA THR A 113 -2.03 -20.13 -12.30
C THR A 113 -0.63 -20.70 -12.08
N ASP A 114 -0.08 -20.55 -10.88
CA ASP A 114 1.25 -21.03 -10.49
C ASP A 114 1.18 -21.77 -9.14
N ASP A 115 1.82 -22.92 -9.03
CA ASP A 115 1.77 -23.75 -7.82
C ASP A 115 2.40 -23.05 -6.59
N THR A 116 3.51 -22.34 -6.78
CA THR A 116 4.21 -21.63 -5.69
C THR A 116 3.44 -20.37 -5.28
N GLY A 117 2.93 -19.62 -6.24
CA GLY A 117 2.03 -18.49 -6.05
C GLY A 117 0.76 -18.89 -5.32
N SER A 118 0.14 -19.99 -5.73
CA SER A 118 -1.08 -20.54 -5.13
C SER A 118 -0.83 -21.00 -3.69
N ALA A 119 0.26 -21.73 -3.45
CA ALA A 119 0.65 -22.15 -2.11
C ALA A 119 0.93 -20.93 -1.20
N ARG A 120 1.60 -19.89 -1.73
CA ARG A 120 1.88 -18.67 -0.98
C ARG A 120 0.61 -17.87 -0.66
N ALA A 121 -0.28 -17.74 -1.64
CA ALA A 121 -1.58 -17.09 -1.48
C ALA A 121 -2.41 -17.79 -0.38
N ALA A 122 -2.46 -19.13 -0.41
CA ALA A 122 -3.18 -19.91 0.60
C ALA A 122 -2.59 -19.71 2.01
N ALA A 123 -1.26 -19.70 2.14
CA ALA A 123 -0.58 -19.47 3.41
C ALA A 123 -0.85 -18.06 3.98
N ILE A 124 -0.82 -17.04 3.13
CA ILE A 124 -1.15 -15.66 3.51
C ILE A 124 -2.61 -15.56 3.94
N ALA A 125 -3.54 -16.09 3.14
CA ALA A 125 -4.97 -16.06 3.46
C ALA A 125 -5.27 -16.73 4.81
N ALA A 126 -4.65 -17.88 5.10
CA ALA A 126 -4.79 -18.57 6.37
C ALA A 126 -4.21 -17.77 7.54
N THR A 127 -3.01 -17.21 7.39
CA THR A 127 -2.32 -16.47 8.45
C THR A 127 -3.03 -15.16 8.79
N VAL A 128 -3.45 -14.43 7.75
CA VAL A 128 -4.24 -13.20 7.88
C VAL A 128 -5.61 -13.51 8.48
N GLY A 129 -6.31 -14.53 7.96
CA GLY A 129 -7.64 -14.91 8.46
C GLY A 129 -7.66 -15.45 9.89
N ALA A 130 -6.55 -15.98 10.39
CA ALA A 130 -6.42 -16.39 11.79
C ALA A 130 -6.21 -15.20 12.75
N SER A 131 -5.74 -14.05 12.25
CA SER A 131 -5.32 -12.92 13.08
C SER A 131 -6.19 -11.67 12.91
N LEU A 132 -6.81 -11.50 11.73
CA LEU A 132 -7.57 -10.30 11.34
C LEU A 132 -9.02 -10.64 10.97
N PRO A 133 -9.93 -9.66 11.05
CA PRO A 133 -11.31 -9.83 10.60
C PRO A 133 -11.40 -10.26 9.12
N ARG A 134 -12.44 -11.01 8.78
CA ARG A 134 -12.64 -11.58 7.43
C ARG A 134 -12.58 -10.54 6.30
N TYR A 135 -13.06 -9.32 6.53
CA TYR A 135 -13.03 -8.24 5.51
C TYR A 135 -11.63 -7.68 5.24
N MET A 136 -10.62 -8.02 6.05
CA MET A 136 -9.21 -7.67 5.84
C MET A 136 -8.41 -8.80 5.16
N VAL A 137 -9.03 -9.95 4.88
CA VAL A 137 -8.39 -11.05 4.16
C VAL A 137 -8.49 -10.78 2.67
N PRO A 138 -7.37 -10.70 1.93
CA PRO A 138 -7.40 -10.49 0.48
C PRO A 138 -8.21 -11.59 -0.23
N SER A 139 -9.11 -11.20 -1.12
CA SER A 139 -9.92 -12.13 -1.92
C SER A 139 -9.22 -12.53 -3.23
N ARG A 140 -8.22 -11.75 -3.65
CA ARG A 140 -7.47 -11.95 -4.89
C ARG A 140 -5.97 -11.84 -4.63
N PHE A 141 -5.20 -12.68 -5.30
CA PHE A 141 -3.74 -12.70 -5.22
C PHE A 141 -3.16 -12.59 -6.62
N LEU A 142 -2.28 -11.61 -6.81
CA LEU A 142 -1.60 -11.38 -8.08
C LEU A 142 -0.10 -11.53 -7.89
N LEU A 143 0.58 -11.98 -8.93
CA LEU A 143 2.03 -12.00 -9.00
C LEU A 143 2.53 -10.93 -9.98
N ILE A 144 3.71 -10.37 -9.69
CA ILE A 144 4.41 -9.43 -10.58
C ILE A 144 5.84 -9.89 -10.82
N SER A 145 6.34 -9.68 -12.05
CA SER A 145 7.70 -10.10 -12.42
C SER A 145 8.81 -9.20 -11.87
N HIS A 146 8.52 -7.93 -11.58
CA HIS A 146 9.47 -7.04 -10.90
C HIS A 146 8.75 -5.92 -10.16
N VAL A 147 9.45 -5.33 -9.20
CA VAL A 147 8.93 -4.27 -8.34
C VAL A 147 9.51 -2.93 -8.79
N PRO A 148 8.69 -1.97 -9.25
CA PRO A 148 9.19 -0.64 -9.59
C PRO A 148 9.58 0.11 -8.32
N PHE A 149 10.81 0.63 -8.27
CA PHE A 149 11.32 1.43 -7.16
C PHE A 149 11.54 2.90 -7.53
N THR A 150 11.48 3.78 -6.52
CA THR A 150 11.96 5.16 -6.62
C THR A 150 13.48 5.20 -6.60
N ALA A 151 14.08 6.34 -6.95
CA ALA A 151 15.53 6.56 -6.77
C ALA A 151 15.99 6.33 -5.31
N SER A 152 15.08 6.52 -4.35
CA SER A 152 15.29 6.25 -2.92
C SER A 152 14.99 4.80 -2.49
N ARG A 153 14.87 3.85 -3.43
CA ARG A 153 14.54 2.43 -3.22
C ARG A 153 13.20 2.17 -2.51
N LYS A 154 12.28 3.14 -2.54
CA LYS A 154 10.90 2.92 -2.06
C LYS A 154 10.07 2.30 -3.17
N VAL A 155 9.18 1.39 -2.82
CA VAL A 155 8.25 0.79 -3.79
C VAL A 155 7.32 1.87 -4.38
N LYS A 156 7.24 1.94 -5.72
CA LYS A 156 6.32 2.80 -6.46
C LYS A 156 4.93 2.16 -6.53
N ARG A 157 4.20 2.18 -5.40
CA ARG A 157 2.83 1.61 -5.29
C ARG A 157 1.87 2.07 -6.39
N LYS A 158 1.90 3.36 -6.77
CA LYS A 158 1.04 3.90 -7.83
C LYS A 158 1.27 3.23 -9.20
N ALA A 159 2.52 2.87 -9.51
CA ALA A 159 2.85 2.18 -10.76
C ALA A 159 2.29 0.75 -10.73
N ILE A 160 2.54 0.02 -9.63
CA ILE A 160 2.03 -1.35 -9.42
C ILE A 160 0.50 -1.39 -9.53
N ARG A 161 -0.17 -0.43 -8.88
CA ARG A 161 -1.62 -0.27 -8.98
C ARG A 161 -2.06 -0.13 -10.44
N GLY A 162 -1.42 0.75 -11.21
CA GLY A 162 -1.74 0.95 -12.62
C GLY A 162 -1.61 -0.33 -13.46
N PHE A 163 -0.52 -1.08 -13.28
CA PHE A 163 -0.30 -2.35 -13.98
C PHE A 163 -1.37 -3.39 -13.63
N CYS A 164 -1.70 -3.54 -12.35
CA CYS A 164 -2.71 -4.49 -11.89
C CYS A 164 -4.12 -4.08 -12.33
N GLN A 165 -4.44 -2.78 -12.36
CA GLN A 165 -5.72 -2.28 -12.86
C GLN A 165 -5.90 -2.59 -14.34
N ASN A 166 -4.85 -2.44 -15.15
CA ASN A 166 -4.90 -2.79 -16.57
C ASN A 166 -5.09 -4.29 -16.79
N PHE A 167 -4.42 -5.13 -15.98
CA PHE A 167 -4.58 -6.58 -16.03
C PHE A 167 -6.00 -7.04 -15.64
N LEU A 168 -6.61 -6.39 -14.64
CA LEU A 168 -7.95 -6.73 -14.15
C LEU A 168 -9.09 -6.05 -14.93
N ALA A 169 -8.79 -5.22 -15.93
CA ALA A 169 -9.82 -4.58 -16.74
C ALA A 169 -10.58 -5.63 -17.58
N PRO A 170 -11.92 -5.52 -17.70
CA PRO A 170 -12.67 -6.39 -18.61
C PRO A 170 -12.18 -6.18 -20.05
N GLN A 171 -11.89 -7.29 -20.74
CA GLN A 171 -11.52 -7.34 -22.15
C GLN A 171 -12.71 -7.05 -23.05
#